data_AF-A0A8J4AGM0-F1
#
_entry.id   AF-A0A8J4AGM0-F1
#
_cell.length_a   1.000
_cell.length_b   1.000
_cell.length_c   1.000
_cell.angle_alpha   90.00
_cell.angle_beta   90.00
_cell.angle_gamma   90.00
#
_symmetry.space_group_name_H-M   'P 1'
#
loop_
_entity.id
_entity.type
_entity.pdbx_description
1 polymer ?
#
loop_
_entity_poly.entity_id
_entity_poly.type
_entity_poly.pdbx_seq_one_letter_code
_entity_poly.pdbx_strand_id
1 'polypeptide(L)' 'MTLALATDATTVTRIEIADHVEPAFVAGPATRDDLLAAARTAGARPALLAVLGDLPDRPYAELRQLWTDLPEVPITR' A
#
# COMPACT_ATOMS: atom_id res chain seq x y z
N MET A 1 11.51 -31.63 7.56
CA MET A 1 11.98 -30.25 7.30
C MET A 1 11.29 -29.78 6.04
N THR A 2 10.44 -28.75 6.14
CA THR A 2 10.18 -27.67 5.15
C THR A 2 8.98 -26.87 5.66
N LEU A 3 9.27 -25.67 6.18
CA LEU A 3 8.29 -24.68 6.59
C LEU A 3 7.62 -24.07 5.35
N ALA A 4 6.31 -24.24 5.21
CA ALA A 4 5.49 -23.56 4.20
C ALA A 4 4.64 -22.42 4.81
N LEU A 5 5.19 -21.68 5.78
CA LEU A 5 4.47 -20.63 6.50
C LEU A 5 5.13 -19.24 6.42
N ALA A 6 6.23 -19.08 5.66
CA ALA A 6 7.01 -17.84 5.66
C ALA A 6 6.70 -16.87 4.50
N THR A 7 5.88 -17.27 3.51
CA THR A 7 5.64 -16.45 2.31
C THR A 7 4.56 -15.37 2.51
N ASP A 8 3.62 -15.58 3.45
CA ASP A 8 2.59 -14.58 3.78
C ASP A 8 3.18 -13.40 4.56
N ALA A 9 4.19 -13.64 5.40
CA ALA A 9 4.78 -12.59 6.23
C ALA A 9 5.64 -11.59 5.45
N THR A 10 5.94 -11.80 4.15
CA THR A 10 6.79 -10.90 3.35
C THR A 10 6.06 -10.21 2.22
N THR A 11 4.89 -10.71 1.83
CA THR A 11 4.15 -10.18 0.68
C THR A 11 3.20 -9.08 1.14
N VAL A 12 3.35 -7.86 0.62
CA VAL A 12 2.40 -6.77 0.86
C VAL A 12 1.15 -7.03 0.02
N THR A 13 -0.03 -6.77 0.56
CA THR A 13 -1.30 -7.06 -0.13
C THR A 13 -2.13 -5.79 -0.35
N ARG A 14 -3.07 -5.84 -1.28
CA ARG A 14 -3.96 -4.70 -1.57
C ARG A 14 -4.83 -4.35 -0.36
N ILE A 15 -5.24 -5.35 0.43
CA ILE A 15 -5.97 -5.14 1.68
C ILE A 15 -5.07 -4.42 2.69
N GLU A 16 -3.82 -4.90 2.88
CA GLU A 16 -2.86 -4.26 3.78
C GLU A 16 -2.64 -2.79 3.38
N ILE A 17 -2.44 -2.51 2.09
CA ILE A 17 -2.29 -1.14 1.58
C ILE A 17 -3.54 -0.32 1.86
N ALA A 18 -4.73 -0.82 1.51
CA ALA A 18 -5.99 -0.13 1.70
C ALA A 18 -6.19 0.30 3.16
N ASP A 19 -5.99 -0.64 4.10
CA ASP A 19 -6.15 -0.41 5.55
C ASP A 19 -5.25 0.72 6.06
N HIS A 20 -4.08 0.92 5.46
CA HIS A 20 -3.11 1.95 5.89
C HIS A 20 -3.26 3.30 5.19
N VAL A 21 -3.80 3.34 3.97
CA VAL A 21 -3.81 4.56 3.14
C VAL A 21 -5.20 5.16 2.91
N GLU A 22 -6.28 4.46 3.23
CA GLU A 22 -7.65 4.98 3.10
C GLU A 22 -7.83 6.37 3.77
N PRO A 23 -7.27 6.65 4.96
CA PRO A 23 -7.37 7.99 5.57
C PRO A 23 -6.76 9.13 4.73
N ALA A 24 -5.80 8.84 3.84
CA ALA A 24 -5.19 9.85 2.98
C ALA A 24 -6.21 10.47 1.99
N PHE A 25 -7.28 9.75 1.66
CA PHE A 25 -8.29 10.19 0.69
C PHE A 25 -9.43 10.99 1.32
N VAL A 26 -9.49 11.14 2.64
CA VAL A 26 -10.59 11.83 3.34
C VAL A 26 -10.71 13.30 2.93
N ALA A 27 -9.57 13.96 2.64
CA ALA A 27 -9.52 15.36 2.25
C ALA A 27 -9.64 15.59 0.72
N GLY A 28 -9.66 14.52 -0.08
CA GLY A 28 -9.65 14.58 -1.55
C GLY A 28 -8.54 13.71 -2.16
N PRO A 29 -8.09 14.02 -3.39
CA PRO A 29 -7.02 13.28 -4.04
C PRO A 29 -5.74 13.24 -3.20
N ALA A 30 -5.09 12.09 -3.13
CA ALA A 30 -3.87 11.86 -2.35
C ALA A 30 -2.64 11.75 -3.27
N THR A 31 -1.55 12.43 -2.92
CA THR A 31 -0.25 12.24 -3.57
C THR A 31 0.50 11.03 -3.00
N ARG A 32 1.57 10.59 -3.66
CA ARG A 32 2.46 9.55 -3.09
C ARG A 32 2.94 9.90 -1.68
N ASP A 33 3.28 11.17 -1.45
CA ASP A 33 3.74 11.63 -0.15
C ASP A 33 2.64 11.58 0.92
N ASP A 34 1.40 11.89 0.55
CA ASP A 34 0.22 11.75 1.44
C ASP A 34 -0.02 10.28 1.80
N LEU A 35 0.08 9.38 0.83
CA LEU A 35 -0.05 7.93 1.04
C LEU A 35 1.05 7.40 1.99
N LEU A 36 2.30 7.83 1.77
CA LEU A 36 3.43 7.48 2.64
C LEU A 36 3.26 8.06 4.05
N ALA A 37 2.75 9.28 4.18
CA ALA A 37 2.50 9.90 5.47
C ALA A 37 1.38 9.18 6.25
N ALA A 38 0.29 8.83 5.58
CA ALA A 38 -0.79 8.04 6.17
C ALA A 38 -0.31 6.66 6.61
N ALA A 39 0.42 5.95 5.74
CA ALA A 39 0.97 4.63 6.05
C ALA A 39 1.93 4.67 7.25
N ARG A 40 2.83 5.67 7.33
CA ARG A 40 3.71 5.87 8.49
C ARG A 40 2.93 6.13 9.77
N THR A 41 1.91 6.97 9.70
CA THR A 41 1.05 7.29 10.85
C THR A 41 0.30 6.06 11.37
N ALA A 42 -0.12 5.17 10.46
CA ALA A 42 -0.75 3.90 10.78
C ALA A 42 0.22 2.81 11.26
N GLY A 43 1.54 3.07 11.27
CA GLY A 43 2.55 2.10 11.70
C GLY A 43 2.86 1.03 10.65
N ALA A 44 2.70 1.35 9.36
CA ALA A 44 2.97 0.42 8.27
C ALA A 44 4.42 -0.10 8.31
N ARG A 45 4.57 -1.37 7.96
CA ARG A 45 5.88 -2.03 7.89
C ARG A 45 6.74 -1.48 6.73
N PRO A 46 8.08 -1.59 6.80
CA PRO A 46 8.98 -1.07 5.76
C PRO A 46 8.68 -1.58 4.35
N ALA A 47 8.22 -2.83 4.21
CA ALA A 47 7.88 -3.38 2.90
C ALA A 47 6.70 -2.64 2.23
N LEU A 48 5.67 -2.25 3.00
CA LEU A 48 4.54 -1.48 2.48
C LEU A 48 5.00 -0.08 2.06
N LEU A 49 5.84 0.56 2.86
CA LEU A 49 6.42 1.87 2.52
C LEU A 49 7.27 1.81 1.25
N ALA A 50 7.99 0.72 1.02
CA ALA A 50 8.74 0.51 -0.22
C ALA A 50 7.79 0.41 -1.42
N VAL A 51 6.73 -0.39 -1.33
CA VAL A 51 5.71 -0.52 -2.40
C VAL A 51 5.06 0.82 -2.72
N LEU A 52 4.69 1.61 -1.71
CA LEU A 52 4.14 2.96 -1.94
C LEU A 52 5.19 3.93 -2.50
N GLY A 53 6.47 3.76 -2.17
CA GLY A 53 7.56 4.56 -2.68
C GLY A 53 7.77 4.42 -4.19
N ASP A 54 7.46 3.25 -4.74
CA ASP A 54 7.60 2.95 -6.18
C ASP A 54 6.45 3.55 -7.02
N LEU A 55 5.41 4.10 -6.38
CA LEU A 55 4.33 4.77 -7.10
C LEU A 55 4.82 5.99 -7.90
N PRO A 56 4.23 6.25 -9.07
CA PRO A 56 4.42 7.51 -9.79
C PRO A 56 4.13 8.73 -8.93
N ASP A 57 4.89 9.79 -9.16
CA ASP A 57 4.68 11.08 -8.50
C ASP A 57 3.51 11.84 -9.14
N ARG A 58 2.29 11.44 -8.80
CA ARG A 58 1.03 12.03 -9.27
C ARG A 58 -0.06 11.93 -8.21
N PRO A 59 -1.09 12.79 -8.25
CA PRO A 59 -2.25 12.64 -7.39
C PRO A 59 -3.12 11.45 -7.85
N TYR A 60 -3.61 10.70 -6.88
CA TYR A 60 -4.59 9.64 -7.03
C TYR A 60 -5.94 10.14 -6.52
N ALA A 61 -6.96 10.10 -7.36
CA ALA A 61 -8.31 10.53 -6.99
C ALA A 61 -9.02 9.53 -6.07
N GLU A 62 -8.70 8.23 -6.21
CA GLU A 62 -9.30 7.15 -5.43
C GLU A 62 -8.32 5.98 -5.28
N LEU A 63 -8.51 5.19 -4.22
CA LEU A 63 -7.70 4.01 -3.90
C LEU A 63 -7.56 3.03 -5.08
N ARG A 64 -8.62 2.87 -5.88
CA ARG A 64 -8.64 1.94 -7.00
C ARG A 64 -7.59 2.26 -8.08
N GLN A 65 -7.18 3.52 -8.19
CA GLN A 65 -6.16 3.93 -9.15
C GLN A 65 -4.77 3.37 -8.80
N LEU A 66 -4.49 3.11 -7.52
CA LEU A 66 -3.23 2.50 -7.09
C LEU A 66 -3.02 1.13 -7.74
N TRP A 67 -4.10 0.37 -7.93
CA TRP A 67 -4.03 -0.99 -8.48
C TRP A 67 -3.68 -1.05 -9.97
N THR A 68 -3.74 0.08 -10.67
CA THR A 68 -3.23 0.19 -12.05
C THR A 68 -1.70 0.26 -12.06
N ASP A 69 -1.12 0.93 -11.06
CA ASP A 69 0.32 1.14 -10.93
C ASP A 69 0.99 0.03 -10.10
N LEU A 70 0.20 -0.79 -9.38
CA LEU A 70 0.63 -1.93 -8.58
C LEU A 70 -0.07 -3.25 -9.00
N PRO A 71 0.05 -3.67 -10.27
CA PRO A 71 -0.66 -4.87 -10.76
C PRO A 71 -0.20 -6.17 -10.09
N GLU A 72 1.06 -6.25 -9.67
CA GLU A 72 1.69 -7.40 -9.03
C GLU A 72 1.29 -7.61 -7.57
N VAL A 73 0.70 -6.60 -6.92
CA VAL A 73 0.28 -6.70 -5.52
C VAL A 73 -0.96 -7.60 -5.41
N PRO A 74 -0.90 -8.71 -4.67
CA PRO A 74 -2.01 -9.65 -4.52
C PRO A 74 -3.15 -9.08 -3.67
N ILE A 75 -4.36 -9.59 -3.88
CA ILE A 75 -5.57 -9.15 -3.17
C ILE A 75 -5.69 -9.78 -1.76
N THR A 76 -5.02 -10.91 -1.48
CA THR A 76 -5.27 -11.74 -0.28
C THR A 76 -4.87 -11.06 1.03
N ARG A 77 -5.29 -11.61 2.18
CA ARG A 77 -4.79 -11.24 3.51
C ARG A 77 -3.72 -12.21 3.96
#